data_AF-A0A060YXP3-F1
#
_entry.id   AF-A0A060YXP3-F1
#
_cell.length_a   1.000
_cell.length_b   1.000
_cell.length_c   1.000
_cell.angle_alpha   90.00
_cell.angle_beta   90.00
_cell.angle_gamma   90.00
#
_symmetry.space_group_name_H-M   'P 1'
#
loop_
_entity.id
_entity.type
_entity.pdbx_description
1 polymer ?
#
loop_
_entity_poly.entity_id
_entity_poly.type
_entity_poly.pdbx_seq_one_letter_code
_entity_poly.pdbx_strand_id
1 'polypeptide(L)'
;MYLCPSFQTTLAHIIASGNKKRGTARFVSLSATSTSTNEVREVIKQAQNELKLMKRKTILFIDEIHRFNKSQQDTFLPHVECGTVTLIGATTENPSFQVNAALLSRCRVLVLDKLSVEAMGSILLRAVAMLGISVLGEDLNDRIDQDELDPTKLRSE
;
A
#
# COMPACT_ATOMS: atom_id res chain seq x y z
N MET A 1 -12.33 9.96 -6.19
CA MET A 1 -12.18 9.08 -5.01
C MET A 1 -10.69 8.99 -4.72
N TYR A 2 -10.15 9.88 -3.88
CA TYR A 2 -8.72 9.89 -3.56
C TYR A 2 -8.44 8.81 -2.51
N LEU A 3 -7.81 7.71 -2.92
CA LEU A 3 -7.22 6.71 -2.03
C LEU A 3 -5.81 7.19 -1.69
N CYS A 4 -5.39 7.10 -0.43
CA CYS A 4 -4.06 7.55 -0.02
C CYS A 4 -3.00 6.56 -0.55
N PRO A 5 -2.08 6.98 -1.45
CA PRO A 5 -1.04 6.09 -2.02
C PRO A 5 -0.09 5.51 -0.95
N SER A 6 -0.04 6.14 0.22
CA SER A 6 0.87 5.77 1.31
C SER A 6 0.61 4.38 1.88
N PHE A 7 -0.63 3.86 1.85
CA PHE A 7 -0.93 2.56 2.46
C PHE A 7 -0.52 1.37 1.60
N GLN A 8 -0.67 1.47 0.28
CA GLN A 8 -0.23 0.42 -0.65
C GLN A 8 1.30 0.26 -0.60
N THR A 9 2.01 1.39 -0.56
CA THR A 9 3.47 1.43 -0.41
C THR A 9 3.93 1.00 0.99
N THR A 10 3.18 1.33 2.05
CA THR A 10 3.46 0.84 3.42
C THR A 10 3.31 -0.69 3.51
N LEU A 11 2.27 -1.26 2.91
CA LEU A 11 2.08 -2.71 2.86
C LEU A 11 3.26 -3.39 2.13
N ALA A 12 3.69 -2.81 1.01
CA ALA A 12 4.85 -3.28 0.27
C ALA A 12 6.11 -3.27 1.15
N HIS A 13 6.32 -2.21 1.93
CA HIS A 13 7.45 -2.07 2.85
C HIS A 13 7.43 -3.09 3.99
N ILE A 14 6.25 -3.42 4.52
CA ILE A 14 6.08 -4.46 5.55
C ILE A 14 6.42 -5.83 4.97
N ILE A 15 5.94 -6.13 3.76
CA ILE A 15 6.26 -7.39 3.05
C ILE A 15 7.76 -7.49 2.81
N ALA A 16 8.40 -6.40 2.35
CA ALA A 16 9.84 -6.34 2.16
C ALA A 16 10.61 -6.61 3.46
N SER A 17 10.22 -5.94 4.55
CA SER A 17 10.86 -6.03 5.86
C SER A 17 10.71 -7.42 6.49
N GLY A 18 9.52 -8.03 6.39
CA GLY A 18 9.25 -9.37 6.87
C GLY A 18 10.09 -10.43 6.13
N ASN A 19 10.20 -10.31 4.81
CA ASN A 19 11.01 -11.24 4.00
C ASN A 19 12.51 -11.03 4.21
N LYS A 20 12.99 -9.80 4.39
CA LYS A 20 14.40 -9.51 4.71
C LYS A 20 14.83 -10.16 6.03
N LYS A 21 13.96 -10.14 7.04
CA LYS A 21 14.21 -10.80 8.34
C LYS A 21 14.24 -12.33 8.24
N ARG A 22 13.46 -12.93 7.33
CA ARG A 22 13.40 -14.39 7.13
C ARG A 22 14.37 -14.93 6.08
N GLY A 23 14.92 -14.07 5.22
CA GLY A 23 15.89 -14.44 4.17
C GLY A 23 15.30 -15.25 3.00
N THR A 24 13.98 -15.42 2.94
CA THR A 24 13.32 -16.41 2.06
C THR A 24 13.09 -15.91 0.63
N ALA A 25 13.05 -14.59 0.42
CA ALA A 25 12.77 -14.00 -0.88
C ALA A 25 13.55 -12.69 -1.09
N ARG A 26 13.83 -12.36 -2.35
CA ARG A 26 14.27 -11.01 -2.74
C ARG A 26 13.03 -10.14 -2.93
N PHE A 27 13.09 -8.90 -2.47
CA PHE A 27 12.05 -7.92 -2.71
C PHE A 27 12.60 -6.83 -3.61
N VAL A 28 11.88 -6.50 -4.68
CA VAL A 28 12.20 -5.41 -5.61
C VAL A 28 10.96 -4.54 -5.76
N SER A 29 11.14 -3.22 -5.68
CA SER A 29 10.08 -2.23 -5.85
C SER A 29 10.40 -1.34 -7.04
N LEU A 30 9.44 -1.16 -7.94
CA LEU A 30 9.50 -0.27 -9.07
C LEU A 30 8.26 0.64 -9.08
N SER A 31 8.38 1.83 -9.64
CA SER A 31 7.25 2.74 -9.85
C SER A 31 7.00 2.88 -11.35
N ALA A 32 5.81 2.53 -11.82
CA ALA A 32 5.50 2.54 -13.25
C ALA A 32 5.59 3.94 -13.88
N THR A 33 5.57 5.01 -13.08
CA THR A 33 5.74 6.40 -13.55
C THR A 33 7.17 6.74 -13.93
N SER A 34 8.14 6.08 -13.30
CA SER A 34 9.57 6.42 -13.41
C SER A 34 10.40 5.28 -14.01
N THR A 35 9.84 4.08 -14.12
CA THR A 35 10.56 2.87 -14.53
C THR A 35 10.53 2.72 -16.05
N SER A 36 11.69 2.47 -16.65
CA SER A 36 11.79 2.18 -18.08
C SER A 36 11.53 0.70 -18.39
N THR A 37 11.15 0.39 -19.65
CA THR A 37 10.96 -1.00 -20.09
C THR A 37 12.24 -1.84 -19.99
N ASN A 38 13.42 -1.21 -20.09
CA ASN A 38 14.69 -1.90 -19.97
C ASN A 38 14.98 -2.32 -18.52
N GLU A 39 14.73 -1.43 -17.56
CA GLU A 39 14.86 -1.74 -16.12
C GLU A 39 13.95 -2.91 -15.72
N VAL A 40 12.71 -2.94 -16.22
CA VAL A 40 11.78 -4.06 -16.00
C VAL A 40 12.40 -5.39 -16.46
N ARG A 41 12.98 -5.41 -17.66
CA ARG A 41 13.61 -6.62 -18.23
C ARG A 41 14.84 -7.04 -17.43
N GLU A 42 15.65 -6.09 -16.97
CA GLU A 42 16.83 -6.38 -16.15
C GLU A 42 16.44 -7.00 -14.81
N VAL A 43 15.43 -6.44 -14.14
CA VAL A 43 14.92 -6.98 -12.86
C VAL A 43 14.40 -8.41 -13.04
N ILE A 44 13.64 -8.66 -14.11
CA ILE A 44 13.14 -10.00 -14.44
C ILE A 44 14.30 -10.96 -14.70
N LYS A 45 15.30 -10.55 -15.49
CA LYS A 45 16.48 -11.38 -15.79
C LYS A 45 17.25 -11.74 -14.53
N GLN A 46 17.43 -10.78 -13.62
CA GLN A 46 18.04 -11.02 -12.31
C GLN A 46 17.21 -12.02 -11.49
N ALA A 47 15.89 -11.85 -11.43
CA ALA A 47 15.00 -12.77 -10.72
C ALA A 47 15.08 -14.21 -11.26
N GLN A 48 15.16 -14.37 -12.59
CA GLN A 48 15.37 -15.68 -13.22
C GLN A 48 16.70 -16.32 -12.82
N ASN A 49 17.78 -15.53 -12.85
CA ASN A 49 19.11 -16.03 -12.48
C ASN A 49 19.16 -16.44 -11.00
N GLU A 50 18.60 -15.64 -10.10
CA GLU A 50 18.52 -15.96 -8.67
C GLU A 50 17.67 -17.20 -8.40
N LEU A 51 16.55 -17.37 -9.10
CA LEU A 51 15.73 -18.57 -8.99
C LEU A 51 16.48 -19.82 -9.50
N LYS A 52 17.24 -19.70 -10.59
CA LYS A 52 18.01 -20.83 -11.14
C LYS A 52 19.18 -21.23 -10.25
N LEU A 53 19.98 -20.24 -9.82
CA LEU A 53 21.25 -20.48 -9.12
C LEU A 53 21.06 -20.70 -7.62
N MET A 54 20.17 -19.94 -6.99
CA MET A 54 20.02 -19.93 -5.52
C MET A 54 18.65 -20.43 -5.06
N LYS A 55 17.75 -20.81 -5.99
CA LYS A 55 16.35 -21.17 -5.69
C LYS A 55 15.61 -20.07 -4.91
N ARG A 56 16.09 -18.83 -5.00
CA ARG A 56 15.53 -17.68 -4.30
C ARG A 56 14.40 -17.08 -5.12
N LYS A 57 13.22 -16.97 -4.52
CA LYS A 57 12.05 -16.33 -5.15
C LYS A 57 12.16 -14.80 -5.08
N THR A 58 11.59 -14.11 -6.06
CA THR A 58 11.54 -12.66 -6.09
C THR A 58 10.09 -12.17 -5.98
N ILE A 59 9.85 -11.23 -5.08
CA ILE A 59 8.60 -10.46 -4.99
C ILE A 59 8.86 -9.14 -5.70
N LEU A 60 8.10 -8.88 -6.76
CA LEU A 60 8.18 -7.66 -7.56
C LEU A 60 6.97 -6.79 -7.25
N PHE A 61 7.20 -5.67 -6.57
CA PHE A 61 6.19 -4.66 -6.31
C PHE A 61 6.24 -3.58 -7.39
N ILE A 62 5.09 -3.30 -8.02
CA ILE A 62 4.93 -2.23 -9.01
C ILE A 62 3.90 -1.24 -8.50
N ASP A 63 4.35 -0.02 -8.20
CA ASP A 63 3.45 1.07 -7.86
C ASP A 63 2.87 1.73 -9.12
N GLU A 64 1.61 2.16 -9.01
CA GLU A 64 0.80 2.71 -10.10
C GLU A 64 0.87 1.89 -11.39
N ILE A 65 0.71 0.56 -11.27
CA ILE A 65 0.83 -0.41 -12.38
C ILE A 65 -0.06 -0.06 -13.58
N HIS A 66 -1.13 0.70 -13.34
CA HIS A 66 -2.05 1.24 -14.33
C HIS A 66 -1.37 2.16 -15.37
N ARG A 67 -0.19 2.72 -15.07
CA ARG A 67 0.60 3.56 -15.98
C ARG A 67 1.37 2.78 -17.04
N PHE A 68 1.57 1.47 -16.86
CA PHE A 68 2.21 0.65 -17.89
C PHE A 68 1.27 0.39 -19.06
N ASN A 69 1.81 0.51 -20.27
CA ASN A 69 1.06 0.12 -21.46
C ASN A 69 0.89 -1.40 -21.55
N LYS A 70 -0.02 -1.85 -22.43
CA LYS A 70 -0.36 -3.27 -22.57
C LYS A 70 0.86 -4.16 -22.87
N SER A 71 1.79 -3.72 -23.72
CA SER A 71 3.00 -4.49 -24.06
C SER A 71 3.94 -4.66 -22.85
N GLN A 72 4.09 -3.62 -22.03
CA GLN A 72 4.85 -3.70 -20.78
C GLN A 72 4.17 -4.66 -19.80
N GLN A 73 2.85 -4.59 -19.66
CA GLN A 73 2.08 -5.50 -18.80
C GLN A 73 2.20 -6.97 -19.25
N ASP A 74 2.10 -7.21 -20.56
CA ASP A 74 2.23 -8.56 -21.16
C ASP A 74 3.62 -9.17 -20.89
N THR A 75 4.66 -8.34 -20.72
CA THR A 75 6.02 -8.81 -20.41
C THR A 75 6.08 -9.55 -19.07
N PHE A 76 5.19 -9.25 -18.11
CA PHE A 76 5.19 -9.92 -16.81
C PHE A 76 4.56 -11.32 -16.83
N LEU A 77 3.62 -11.57 -17.75
CA LEU A 77 2.81 -12.79 -17.80
C LEU A 77 3.62 -14.09 -17.69
N PRO A 78 4.62 -14.35 -18.57
CA PRO A 78 5.36 -15.61 -18.52
C PRO A 78 6.07 -15.80 -17.17
N HIS A 79 6.50 -14.71 -16.54
CA HIS A 79 7.28 -14.75 -15.29
C HIS A 79 6.41 -14.94 -14.05
N VAL A 80 5.16 -14.45 -14.09
CA VAL A 80 4.15 -14.73 -13.07
C VAL A 80 3.68 -16.17 -13.15
N GLU A 81 3.40 -16.67 -14.37
CA GLU A 81 2.92 -18.03 -14.60
C GLU A 81 3.90 -19.11 -14.16
N CYS A 82 5.18 -18.97 -14.51
CA CYS A 82 6.21 -19.93 -14.10
C CYS A 82 6.70 -19.73 -12.66
N GLY A 83 6.16 -18.75 -11.92
CA GLY A 83 6.55 -18.46 -10.54
C GLY A 83 7.96 -17.87 -10.39
N THR A 84 8.53 -17.29 -11.46
CA THR A 84 9.80 -16.54 -11.38
C THR A 84 9.66 -15.33 -10.48
N VAL A 85 8.55 -14.61 -10.62
CA VAL A 85 8.22 -13.46 -9.77
C VAL A 85 6.84 -13.61 -9.16
N THR A 86 6.70 -13.22 -7.91
CA THR A 86 5.40 -12.90 -7.31
C THR A 86 5.14 -11.42 -7.53
N LEU A 87 4.24 -11.10 -8.45
CA LEU A 87 3.89 -9.72 -8.77
C LEU A 87 2.88 -9.15 -7.77
N ILE A 88 3.16 -7.98 -7.24
CA ILE A 88 2.23 -7.17 -6.45
C ILE A 88 2.08 -5.83 -7.16
N GLY A 89 0.93 -5.63 -7.81
CA GLY A 89 0.58 -4.36 -8.45
C GLY A 89 -0.25 -3.50 -7.52
N ALA A 90 0.17 -2.25 -7.34
CA ALA A 90 -0.57 -1.20 -6.64
C ALA A 90 -1.16 -0.24 -7.67
N THR A 91 -2.38 0.22 -7.42
CA THR A 91 -3.08 1.20 -8.25
C THR A 91 -4.14 1.92 -7.42
N THR A 92 -4.26 3.23 -7.66
CA THR A 92 -5.37 4.05 -7.13
C THR A 92 -6.61 4.04 -8.04
N GLU A 93 -6.45 3.52 -9.26
CA GLU A 93 -7.50 3.43 -10.28
C GLU A 93 -8.15 2.04 -10.32
N ASN A 94 -9.35 1.95 -10.90
CA ASN A 94 -10.07 0.69 -11.02
C ASN A 94 -9.28 -0.30 -11.91
N PRO A 95 -8.80 -1.43 -11.36
CA PRO A 95 -7.90 -2.33 -12.07
C PRO A 95 -8.54 -2.96 -13.31
N SER A 96 -9.87 -3.14 -13.35
CA SER A 96 -10.58 -3.76 -14.47
C SER A 96 -10.49 -2.99 -15.79
N PHE A 97 -10.16 -1.69 -15.74
CA PHE A 97 -10.03 -0.85 -16.94
C PHE A 97 -8.59 -0.68 -17.41
N GLN A 98 -7.63 -0.66 -16.47
CA GLN A 98 -6.26 -0.27 -16.78
C GLN A 98 -5.26 -1.42 -16.75
N VAL A 99 -5.58 -2.51 -16.05
CA VAL A 99 -4.77 -3.72 -16.02
C VAL A 99 -5.32 -4.70 -17.05
N ASN A 100 -4.43 -5.32 -17.83
CA ASN A 100 -4.84 -6.29 -18.84
C ASN A 100 -5.59 -7.48 -18.18
N ALA A 101 -6.52 -8.07 -18.92
CA ALA A 101 -7.31 -9.20 -18.43
C ALA A 101 -6.46 -10.44 -18.12
N ALA A 102 -5.32 -10.63 -18.80
CA ALA A 102 -4.44 -11.78 -18.61
C ALA A 102 -3.75 -11.75 -17.23
N LEU A 103 -3.32 -10.58 -16.76
CA LEU A 103 -2.77 -10.37 -15.42
C LEU A 103 -3.87 -10.47 -14.38
N LEU A 104 -5.03 -9.84 -14.61
CA LEU A 104 -6.16 -9.94 -13.69
C LEU A 104 -6.62 -11.39 -13.48
N SER A 105 -6.60 -12.23 -14.52
CA SER A 105 -6.94 -13.65 -14.38
C SER A 105 -5.94 -14.47 -13.56
N ARG A 106 -4.72 -13.95 -13.32
CA ARG A 106 -3.62 -14.60 -12.57
C ARG A 106 -3.33 -13.92 -11.24
N CYS A 107 -3.93 -12.77 -10.98
CA CYS A 107 -3.73 -11.97 -9.78
C CYS A 107 -4.99 -11.95 -8.93
N ARG A 108 -4.81 -11.97 -7.61
CA ARG A 108 -5.90 -11.71 -6.68
C ARG A 108 -6.05 -10.20 -6.51
N VAL A 109 -7.24 -9.67 -6.79
CA VAL A 109 -7.57 -8.27 -6.53
C VAL A 109 -7.95 -8.11 -5.07
N LEU A 110 -7.28 -7.17 -4.39
CA LEU A 110 -7.58 -6.77 -3.02
C LEU A 110 -7.96 -5.30 -3.04
N VAL A 111 -9.15 -4.98 -2.54
CA VAL A 111 -9.60 -3.60 -2.37
C VAL A 111 -9.20 -3.15 -0.98
N LEU A 112 -8.52 -2.01 -0.89
CA LEU A 112 -8.19 -1.38 0.39
C LEU A 112 -9.19 -0.27 0.65
N ASP A 113 -9.92 -0.38 1.76
CA ASP A 113 -10.83 0.65 2.19
C ASP A 113 -10.08 1.83 2.83
N LYS A 114 -10.74 2.99 2.83
CA LYS A 114 -10.24 4.17 3.56
C LYS A 114 -10.23 3.87 5.05
N LEU A 115 -9.23 4.40 5.76
CA LEU A 115 -9.22 4.33 7.21
C LEU A 115 -10.35 5.16 7.80
N SER A 116 -10.98 4.60 8.84
CA SER A 116 -11.90 5.33 9.67
C SER A 116 -11.17 6.39 10.51
N VAL A 117 -11.91 7.36 11.02
CA VAL A 117 -11.35 8.44 11.87
C VAL A 117 -10.71 7.85 13.12
N GLU A 118 -11.33 6.83 13.71
CA GLU A 118 -10.85 6.12 14.91
C GLU A 118 -9.55 5.37 14.63
N ALA A 119 -9.44 4.71 13.47
CA ALA A 119 -8.23 4.03 13.05
C ALA A 119 -7.08 5.02 12.80
N MET A 120 -7.38 6.19 12.21
CA MET A 120 -6.40 7.27 12.06
C MET A 120 -5.95 7.81 13.42
N GLY A 121 -6.87 8.07 14.35
CA GLY A 121 -6.55 8.48 15.73
C GLY A 121 -5.63 7.47 16.41
N SER A 122 -5.92 6.18 16.28
CA SER A 122 -5.08 5.10 16.82
C SER A 122 -3.67 5.06 16.21
N ILE A 123 -3.52 5.38 14.93
CA ILE A 123 -2.21 5.49 14.28
C ILE A 123 -1.42 6.67 14.84
N LEU A 124 -2.08 7.83 14.98
CA LEU A 124 -1.44 9.04 15.52
C LEU A 124 -0.99 8.85 16.96
N LEU A 125 -1.84 8.27 17.83
CA LEU A 125 -1.49 7.97 19.22
C LEU A 125 -0.26 7.05 19.32
N ARG A 126 -0.19 6.01 18.47
CA ARG A 126 1.01 5.14 18.41
C ARG A 126 2.25 5.91 17.95
N ALA A 127 2.12 6.82 16.99
CA ALA A 127 3.23 7.64 16.51
C ALA A 127 3.74 8.59 17.61
N VAL A 128 2.84 9.25 18.33
CA VAL A 128 3.13 10.12 19.48
C VAL A 128 3.90 9.35 20.55
N ALA A 129 3.38 8.20 20.98
CA ALA A 129 4.03 7.35 21.98
C ALA A 129 5.42 6.87 21.54
N MET A 130 5.57 6.48 20.26
CA MET A 130 6.84 6.03 19.71
C MET A 130 7.89 7.15 19.60
N LEU A 131 7.46 8.38 19.37
CA LEU A 131 8.33 9.56 19.27
C LEU A 131 8.59 10.24 20.63
N GLY A 132 7.94 9.78 21.71
CA GLY A 132 8.04 10.41 23.03
C GLY A 132 7.46 11.82 23.08
N ILE A 133 6.53 12.15 22.18
CA ILE A 133 5.87 13.45 22.11
C ILE A 133 4.68 13.43 23.08
N SER A 134 4.41 14.54 23.74
CA SER A 134 3.17 14.74 24.51
C SER A 134 2.22 15.60 23.71
N VAL A 135 0.97 15.17 23.55
CA VAL A 135 -0.05 15.98 22.89
C VAL A 135 -0.58 16.99 23.90
N LEU A 136 -0.35 18.27 23.65
CA LEU A 136 -0.93 19.35 24.43
C LEU A 136 -2.44 19.42 24.13
N GLY A 137 -3.29 19.00 25.06
CA GLY A 137 -4.75 19.14 24.92
C GLY A 137 -5.65 18.08 25.55
N GLU A 138 -5.13 17.04 26.24
CA GLU A 138 -5.99 16.05 26.93
C GLU A 138 -6.85 16.67 28.05
N ASP A 139 -6.59 17.90 28.48
CA ASP A 139 -7.36 18.61 29.52
C ASP A 139 -8.69 19.25 29.03
N LEU A 140 -9.06 19.14 27.75
CA LEU A 140 -10.29 19.76 27.22
C LEU A 140 -11.54 18.87 27.25
N ASN A 141 -11.39 17.57 27.52
CA ASN A 141 -12.54 16.66 27.63
C ASN A 141 -13.16 16.57 29.03
N ASP A 142 -12.55 17.19 30.05
CA ASP A 142 -13.13 17.30 31.41
C ASP A 142 -13.91 18.62 31.64
N ARG A 143 -14.17 19.41 30.59
CA ARG A 143 -14.90 20.70 30.69
C ARG A 143 -16.10 20.87 29.76
N ILE A 144 -16.65 19.78 29.22
CA ILE A 144 -17.89 19.84 28.41
C ILE A 144 -19.09 19.18 29.12
N ASP A 145 -18.91 18.67 30.34
CA ASP A 145 -20.05 18.29 31.20
C ASP A 145 -20.15 19.26 32.39
N GLN A 146 -21.29 19.95 32.48
CA GLN A 146 -21.71 20.93 33.49
C GLN A 146 -21.32 22.39 33.19
N ASP A 147 -21.97 23.01 32.21
CA ASP A 147 -22.88 24.13 32.50
C ASP A 147 -23.64 24.57 31.24
N GLU A 148 -24.91 24.90 31.44
CA GLU A 148 -25.79 25.66 30.53
C GLU A 148 -26.58 24.89 29.45
N LEU A 149 -27.50 24.03 29.91
CA LEU A 149 -28.85 23.95 29.32
C LEU A 149 -29.89 24.21 30.41
N ASP A 150 -30.15 25.49 30.72
CA ASP A 150 -31.35 25.89 31.47
C ASP A 150 -32.41 26.36 30.45
N PRO A 151 -33.43 25.54 30.14
CA PRO A 151 -34.44 25.85 29.13
C PRO A 151 -35.50 26.88 29.58
N THR A 152 -35.29 27.59 30.71
CA THR A 152 -36.36 28.38 31.34
C THR A 152 -36.30 29.91 31.14
N LYS A 153 -35.32 30.47 30.42
CA LYS A 153 -35.23 31.93 30.15
C LYS A 153 -35.79 32.36 28.77
N LEU A 154 -36.97 31.88 28.41
CA LEU A 154 -37.73 32.42 27.27
C LEU A 154 -39.16 32.78 27.68
N ARG A 155 -39.31 33.84 28.48
CA ARG A 155 -40.55 34.63 28.60
C ARG A 155 -40.27 35.94 29.36
N SER A 156 -40.88 37.03 28.88
CA SER A 156 -40.78 38.46 29.26
C SER A 156 -39.40 39.08 29.00
N GLU A 157 -39.26 40.14 28.20
CA GLU A 157 -40.16 41.26 27.87
C GLU A 157 -40.17 41.61 26.37
#